data_AF-A0A7W7GTB6-F1
#
_entry.id   AF-A0A7W7GTB6-F1
#
_cell.length_a   1.000
_cell.length_b   1.000
_cell.length_c   1.000
_cell.angle_alpha   90.00
_cell.angle_beta   90.00
_cell.angle_gamma   90.00
#
_symmetry.space_group_name_H-M   'P 1'
#
loop_
_entity.id
_entity.type
_entity.pdbx_description
1 polymer ?
#
loop_
_entity_poly.entity_id
_entity_poly.type
_entity_poly.pdbx_seq_one_letter_code
_entity_poly.pdbx_strand_id
1 'polypeptide(L)'
;MYLDTSQDTAGAARAVEARWFAARDALADAGCDPLTVHALDDAVHDHHPPVPGRHGLALFATAGEVIMRQALPEPPAAIVAYDPLPHAMPMIVQLARDAEDDAAPDQFEDGLAEVVGHLSRGEVETLLLIDDPSSTERLWIGPDPLQLSDDPEVLNRAGIRHPPLVRADAAILRALTAAEGSIRLVDPAGHHHLRGGVAALLRYADVRR
;
A
#
# COMPACT_ATOMS: atom_id res chain seq x y z
N MET A 1 2.97 -3.67 -8.76
CA MET A 1 1.88 -3.87 -9.74
C MET A 1 0.99 -5.03 -9.30
N TYR A 2 -0.22 -5.08 -9.85
CA TYR A 2 -1.23 -6.09 -9.57
C TYR A 2 -1.82 -6.63 -10.87
N LEU A 3 -1.92 -7.96 -10.96
CA LEU A 3 -2.46 -8.66 -12.12
C LEU A 3 -3.61 -9.58 -11.73
N ASP A 4 -4.66 -9.56 -12.54
CA ASP A 4 -5.66 -10.61 -12.59
C ASP A 4 -5.08 -11.79 -13.38
N THR A 5 -4.83 -12.90 -12.68
CA THR A 5 -4.27 -14.13 -13.23
C THR A 5 -5.31 -15.26 -13.27
N SER A 6 -6.60 -14.94 -13.13
CA SER A 6 -7.70 -15.90 -13.03
C SER A 6 -7.69 -16.94 -14.16
N GLN A 7 -7.95 -18.19 -13.80
CA GLN A 7 -8.01 -19.36 -14.68
C GLN A 7 -9.42 -19.97 -14.64
N ASP A 8 -10.41 -19.16 -15.02
CA ASP A 8 -11.84 -19.48 -14.96
C ASP A 8 -12.51 -19.49 -16.35
N THR A 9 -11.75 -19.21 -17.42
CA THR A 9 -12.22 -19.21 -18.80
C THR A 9 -11.24 -19.91 -19.75
N ALA A 10 -11.73 -20.38 -20.89
CA ALA A 10 -10.88 -20.99 -21.93
C ALA A 10 -9.85 -20.02 -22.54
N GLY A 11 -10.05 -18.70 -22.40
CA GLY A 11 -9.16 -17.64 -22.88
C GLY A 11 -8.25 -17.03 -21.81
N ALA A 12 -8.25 -17.58 -20.59
CA ALA A 12 -7.57 -17.02 -19.42
C ALA A 12 -6.09 -16.69 -19.69
N ALA A 13 -5.31 -17.64 -20.21
CA ALA A 13 -3.90 -17.44 -20.51
C ALA A 13 -3.66 -16.21 -21.43
N ARG A 14 -4.42 -16.09 -22.51
CA ARG A 14 -4.30 -14.95 -23.44
C ARG A 14 -4.70 -13.62 -22.79
N ALA A 15 -5.66 -13.64 -21.87
CA ALA A 15 -6.06 -12.46 -21.13
C ALA A 15 -5.00 -12.01 -20.12
N VAL A 16 -4.31 -12.94 -19.46
CA VAL A 16 -3.15 -12.65 -18.59
C VAL A 16 -2.02 -12.01 -19.40
N GLU A 17 -1.66 -12.61 -20.54
CA GLU A 17 -0.65 -12.05 -21.46
C GLU A 17 -0.98 -10.63 -21.91
N ALA A 18 -2.23 -10.37 -22.30
CA ALA A 18 -2.65 -9.04 -22.72
C ALA A 18 -2.55 -8.00 -21.58
N ARG A 19 -2.89 -8.39 -20.35
CA ARG A 19 -2.75 -7.51 -19.17
C ARG A 19 -1.29 -7.27 -18.82
N TRP A 20 -0.45 -8.30 -18.90
CA TRP A 20 0.99 -8.15 -18.70
C TRP A 20 1.59 -7.19 -19.73
N PHE A 21 1.28 -7.36 -21.01
CA PHE A 21 1.77 -6.47 -22.07
C PHE A 21 1.38 -5.00 -21.81
N ALA A 22 0.12 -4.75 -21.46
CA ALA A 22 -0.35 -3.41 -21.11
C ALA A 22 0.35 -2.84 -19.86
N ALA A 23 0.60 -3.67 -18.85
CA ALA A 23 1.31 -3.24 -17.64
C ALA A 23 2.79 -2.93 -17.91
N ARG A 24 3.44 -3.73 -18.76
CA ARG A 24 4.81 -3.49 -19.20
C ARG A 24 4.94 -2.16 -19.92
N ASP A 25 4.04 -1.86 -20.86
CA ASP A 25 4.03 -0.58 -21.57
C ASP A 25 3.85 0.58 -20.59
N ALA A 26 2.89 0.47 -19.66
CA ALA A 26 2.67 1.49 -18.64
C ALA A 26 3.87 1.72 -17.71
N LEU A 27 4.61 0.66 -17.34
CA LEU A 27 5.84 0.77 -16.56
C LEU A 27 6.95 1.48 -17.33
N ALA A 28 7.12 1.14 -18.61
CA ALA A 28 8.11 1.79 -19.47
C ALA A 28 7.78 3.28 -19.66
N ASP A 29 6.52 3.63 -19.90
CA ASP A 29 6.05 5.01 -20.02
C ASP A 29 6.23 5.81 -18.72
N ALA A 30 6.13 5.15 -17.56
CA ALA A 30 6.40 5.74 -16.26
C ALA A 30 7.91 5.90 -15.93
N GLY A 31 8.80 5.43 -16.81
CA GLY A 31 10.25 5.52 -16.64
C GLY A 31 10.87 4.40 -15.81
N CYS A 32 10.17 3.28 -15.62
CA CYS A 32 10.71 2.10 -14.97
C CYS A 32 11.91 1.55 -15.76
N ASP A 33 12.97 1.17 -15.06
CA ASP A 33 14.17 0.68 -15.72
C ASP A 33 13.93 -0.69 -16.40
N PRO A 34 14.59 -0.96 -17.55
CA PRO A 34 14.36 -2.20 -18.28
C PRO A 34 14.73 -3.47 -17.51
N LEU A 35 15.66 -3.40 -16.54
CA LEU A 35 16.03 -4.57 -15.74
C LEU A 35 14.89 -4.95 -14.79
N THR A 36 14.27 -3.97 -14.13
CA THR A 36 13.10 -4.19 -13.28
C THR A 36 11.91 -4.73 -14.08
N VAL A 37 11.67 -4.20 -15.29
CA VAL A 37 10.63 -4.73 -16.19
C VAL A 37 10.92 -6.18 -16.60
N HIS A 38 12.17 -6.52 -16.87
CA HIS A 38 12.56 -7.89 -17.21
C HIS A 38 12.38 -8.85 -16.02
N ALA A 39 12.75 -8.44 -14.80
CA ALA A 39 12.54 -9.26 -13.61
C ALA A 39 11.04 -9.51 -13.35
N LEU A 40 10.18 -8.54 -13.64
CA LEU A 40 8.73 -8.71 -13.60
C LEU A 40 8.22 -9.68 -14.68
N ASP A 41 8.78 -9.62 -15.90
CA ASP A 41 8.48 -10.55 -16.98
C ASP A 41 8.73 -12.00 -16.53
N ASP A 42 9.91 -12.27 -15.98
CA ASP A 42 10.29 -13.58 -15.47
C ASP A 42 9.32 -14.05 -14.36
N ALA A 43 8.97 -13.16 -13.43
CA ALA A 43 8.06 -13.50 -12.32
C ALA A 43 6.61 -13.74 -12.75
N VAL A 44 6.13 -13.07 -13.81
CA VAL A 44 4.80 -13.33 -14.39
C VAL A 44 4.78 -14.69 -15.10
N HIS A 45 5.85 -15.01 -15.84
CA HIS A 45 5.97 -16.26 -16.59
C HIS A 45 6.47 -17.44 -15.77
N ASP A 46 6.86 -17.24 -14.50
CA ASP A 46 7.30 -18.35 -13.66
C ASP A 46 6.14 -19.33 -13.42
N HIS A 47 6.23 -20.47 -14.11
CA HIS A 47 5.16 -21.44 -14.31
C HIS A 47 5.00 -22.36 -13.10
N HIS A 48 4.11 -22.00 -12.18
CA HIS A 48 3.43 -22.98 -11.34
C HIS A 48 2.21 -23.55 -12.08
N PRO A 49 1.78 -24.79 -11.80
CA PRO A 49 0.58 -25.35 -12.40
C PRO A 49 -0.59 -24.38 -12.17
N PRO A 50 -1.31 -23.95 -13.22
CA PRO A 50 -2.39 -22.98 -13.07
C PRO A 50 -3.43 -23.53 -12.10
N VAL A 51 -3.70 -22.77 -11.04
CA VAL A 51 -4.73 -23.11 -10.06
C VAL A 51 -6.07 -22.70 -10.67
N PRO A 52 -7.03 -23.63 -10.85
CA PRO A 52 -8.34 -23.27 -11.39
C PRO A 52 -9.06 -22.24 -10.53
N GLY A 53 -9.82 -21.36 -11.19
CA GLY A 53 -10.65 -20.37 -10.52
C GLY A 53 -10.04 -18.97 -10.49
N ARG A 54 -10.65 -18.11 -9.69
CA ARG A 54 -10.33 -16.68 -9.60
C ARG A 54 -9.16 -16.48 -8.65
N HIS A 55 -8.17 -15.70 -9.09
CA HIS A 55 -7.00 -15.35 -8.29
C HIS A 55 -6.23 -14.22 -8.96
N GLY A 56 -5.33 -13.61 -8.21
CA GLY A 56 -4.45 -12.57 -8.73
C GLY A 56 -3.03 -12.69 -8.21
N LEU A 57 -2.22 -11.73 -8.64
CA LEU A 57 -0.81 -11.65 -8.29
C LEU A 57 -0.45 -10.20 -7.96
N ALA A 58 0.18 -10.00 -6.79
CA ALA A 58 0.87 -8.77 -6.45
C ALA A 58 2.38 -8.96 -6.66
N LEU A 59 3.00 -8.04 -7.40
CA LEU A 59 4.43 -8.04 -7.70
C LEU A 59 5.04 -6.68 -7.33
N PHE A 60 6.04 -6.68 -6.44
CA PHE A 60 6.84 -5.50 -6.13
C PHE A 60 8.30 -5.76 -6.49
N ALA A 61 8.87 -4.82 -7.24
CA ALA A 61 10.20 -4.95 -7.80
C ALA A 61 10.92 -3.60 -7.76
N THR A 62 12.24 -3.64 -7.67
CA THR A 62 13.11 -2.47 -7.73
C THR A 62 14.51 -2.92 -8.12
N ALA A 63 15.25 -2.04 -8.80
CA ALA A 63 16.65 -2.27 -9.16
C ALA A 63 16.94 -3.61 -9.86
N GLY A 64 16.04 -4.06 -10.73
CA GLY A 64 16.20 -5.32 -11.47
C GLY A 64 15.84 -6.59 -10.70
N GLU A 65 15.21 -6.46 -9.53
CA GLU A 65 14.85 -7.61 -8.69
C GLU A 65 13.39 -7.55 -8.26
N VAL A 66 12.71 -8.70 -8.28
CA VAL A 66 11.39 -8.86 -7.66
C VAL A 66 11.59 -9.14 -6.18
N ILE A 67 11.27 -8.16 -5.34
CA ILE A 67 11.41 -8.25 -3.88
C ILE A 67 10.23 -9.02 -3.27
N MET A 68 9.04 -8.92 -3.87
CA MET A 68 7.86 -9.63 -3.40
C MET A 68 6.98 -10.10 -4.55
N ARG A 69 6.58 -11.37 -4.47
CA ARG A 69 5.57 -12.02 -5.31
C ARG A 69 4.55 -12.69 -4.40
N GLN A 70 3.33 -12.18 -4.40
CA GLN A 70 2.27 -12.66 -3.50
C GLN A 70 1.04 -13.06 -4.31
N ALA A 71 0.62 -14.31 -4.16
CA ALA A 71 -0.65 -14.78 -4.70
C ALA A 71 -1.82 -14.16 -3.90
N LEU A 72 -2.85 -13.74 -4.61
CA LEU A 72 -4.04 -13.13 -4.05
C LEU A 72 -5.25 -14.06 -4.25
N PRO A 73 -6.12 -14.21 -3.24
CA PRO A 73 -7.27 -15.11 -3.30
C PRO A 73 -8.32 -14.66 -4.32
N GLU A 74 -8.39 -13.37 -4.64
CA GLU A 74 -9.31 -12.80 -5.61
C GLU A 74 -8.54 -11.91 -6.61
N PRO A 75 -9.04 -11.77 -7.86
CA PRO A 75 -8.42 -10.87 -8.83
C PRO A 75 -8.47 -9.42 -8.31
N PRO A 76 -7.31 -8.74 -8.18
CA PRO A 76 -7.26 -7.36 -7.73
C PRO A 76 -7.74 -6.40 -8.82
N ALA A 77 -8.09 -5.18 -8.42
CA ALA A 77 -8.13 -4.07 -9.37
C ALA A 77 -6.74 -3.91 -10.02
N ALA A 78 -6.70 -3.69 -11.33
CA ALA A 78 -5.45 -3.53 -12.05
C ALA A 78 -4.76 -2.23 -11.61
N ILE A 79 -3.60 -2.35 -10.99
CA ILE A 79 -2.79 -1.23 -10.52
C ILE A 79 -1.37 -1.43 -11.02
N VAL A 80 -0.88 -0.46 -11.78
CA VAL A 80 0.49 -0.40 -12.27
C VAL A 80 1.05 0.96 -11.86
N ALA A 81 2.13 0.92 -11.08
CA ALA A 81 2.73 2.11 -10.50
C ALA A 81 4.25 1.93 -10.43
N TYR A 82 4.97 3.01 -10.73
CA TYR A 82 6.40 3.16 -10.50
C TYR A 82 6.59 4.37 -9.59
N ASP A 83 6.79 4.10 -8.30
CA ASP A 83 6.81 5.07 -7.20
C ASP A 83 7.88 4.63 -6.18
N PRO A 84 8.49 5.55 -5.39
CA PRO A 84 9.48 5.18 -4.39
C PRO A 84 9.05 4.10 -3.39
N LEU A 85 7.74 3.95 -3.13
CA LEU A 85 7.19 2.91 -2.26
C LEU A 85 6.11 2.08 -2.98
N PRO A 86 6.01 0.77 -2.67
CA PRO A 86 4.98 -0.08 -3.26
C PRO A 86 3.59 0.30 -2.74
N HIS A 87 2.57 0.18 -3.59
CA HIS A 87 1.18 0.28 -3.17
C HIS A 87 0.78 -1.03 -2.49
N ALA A 88 1.03 -1.19 -1.19
CA ALA A 88 0.84 -2.45 -0.47
C ALA A 88 -0.60 -2.68 0.05
N MET A 89 -1.39 -1.62 0.22
CA MET A 89 -2.75 -1.71 0.76
C MET A 89 -3.69 -2.68 0.01
N PRO A 90 -3.76 -2.67 -1.33
CA PRO A 90 -4.64 -3.60 -2.06
C PRO A 90 -4.32 -5.08 -1.79
N MET A 91 -3.05 -5.41 -1.52
CA MET A 91 -2.64 -6.76 -1.11
C MET A 91 -3.07 -7.04 0.35
N ILE A 92 -2.75 -6.14 1.28
CA ILE A 92 -3.07 -6.29 2.71
C ILE A 92 -4.57 -6.51 2.90
N VAL A 93 -5.41 -5.74 2.21
CA VAL A 93 -6.87 -5.83 2.30
C VAL A 93 -7.42 -7.17 1.86
N GLN A 94 -6.82 -7.83 0.86
CA GLN A 94 -7.26 -9.16 0.46
C GLN A 94 -6.82 -10.25 1.44
N LEU A 95 -5.63 -10.09 2.04
CA LEU A 95 -5.06 -11.08 2.96
C LEU A 95 -5.61 -10.94 4.39
N ALA A 96 -6.08 -9.76 4.77
CA ALA A 96 -6.60 -9.47 6.11
C ALA A 96 -8.07 -9.86 6.29
N ARG A 97 -8.78 -10.33 5.25
CA ARG A 97 -10.23 -10.67 5.29
C ARG A 97 -10.60 -11.77 6.29
N ASP A 98 -9.63 -12.46 6.87
CA ASP A 98 -9.82 -13.49 7.89
C ASP A 98 -9.75 -12.94 9.33
N ALA A 99 -9.44 -11.66 9.53
CA ALA A 99 -9.43 -11.02 10.85
C ALA A 99 -10.86 -10.66 11.25
N GLU A 100 -11.34 -11.19 12.39
CA GLU A 100 -12.66 -10.89 12.94
C GLU A 100 -12.88 -9.38 13.07
N ASP A 101 -14.09 -8.92 12.75
CA ASP A 101 -14.60 -7.55 12.90
C ASP A 101 -14.64 -7.18 14.40
N ASP A 102 -13.47 -6.94 14.99
CA ASP A 102 -13.38 -6.40 16.34
C ASP A 102 -13.77 -4.93 16.29
N ALA A 103 -14.84 -4.60 17.03
CA ALA A 103 -15.40 -3.26 17.11
C ALA A 103 -14.29 -2.20 17.23
N ALA A 104 -14.42 -1.15 16.43
CA ALA A 104 -13.48 -0.04 16.50
C ALA A 104 -13.47 0.52 17.94
N PRO A 105 -12.29 0.82 18.49
CA PRO A 105 -12.14 1.41 19.82
C PRO A 105 -12.93 2.73 19.94
N ASP A 106 -13.44 3.02 21.14
CA ASP A 106 -14.29 4.19 21.40
C ASP A 106 -13.55 5.55 21.33
N GLN A 107 -12.21 5.55 21.41
CA GLN A 107 -11.38 6.75 21.40
C GLN A 107 -10.26 6.61 20.37
N PHE A 108 -10.25 7.47 19.36
CA PHE A 108 -9.21 7.56 18.34
C PHE A 108 -9.05 9.02 17.91
N GLU A 109 -7.89 9.37 17.38
CA GLU A 109 -7.66 10.66 16.72
C GLU A 109 -7.82 10.49 15.21
N ASP A 110 -8.65 11.34 14.58
CA ASP A 110 -9.02 11.23 13.17
C ASP A 110 -8.44 12.37 12.32
N GLY A 111 -8.17 12.06 11.05
CA GLY A 111 -7.59 13.00 10.11
C GLY A 111 -6.13 12.72 9.80
N LEU A 112 -5.80 12.83 8.51
CA LEU A 112 -4.47 12.52 7.99
C LEU A 112 -3.35 13.30 8.68
N ALA A 113 -3.52 14.61 8.87
CA ALA A 113 -2.49 15.47 9.48
C ALA A 113 -2.18 15.08 10.94
N GLU A 114 -3.20 14.78 11.75
CA GLU A 114 -3.03 14.36 13.14
C GLU A 114 -2.31 13.00 13.21
N VAL A 115 -2.78 12.03 12.41
CA VAL A 115 -2.17 10.70 12.32
C VAL A 115 -0.71 10.78 11.88
N VAL A 116 -0.39 11.61 10.88
CA VAL A 116 0.98 11.87 10.42
C VAL A 116 1.84 12.45 11.54
N GLY A 117 1.29 13.40 12.31
CA GLY A 117 1.94 13.97 13.49
C GLY A 117 2.34 12.88 14.50
N HIS A 118 1.43 11.98 14.83
CA HIS A 118 1.70 10.88 15.77
C HIS A 118 2.62 9.79 15.23
N LEU A 119 2.47 9.44 13.95
CA LEU A 119 3.36 8.49 13.28
C LEU A 119 4.79 9.00 13.28
N SER A 120 5.00 10.29 12.99
CA SER A 120 6.33 10.90 12.98
C SER A 120 7.04 10.87 14.34
N ARG A 121 6.26 10.75 15.43
CA ARG A 121 6.74 10.61 16.81
C ARG A 121 6.84 9.16 17.28
N GLY A 122 6.44 8.18 16.46
CA GLY A 122 6.39 6.77 16.86
C GLY A 122 5.31 6.45 17.91
N GLU A 123 4.29 7.31 18.03
CA GLU A 123 3.29 7.23 19.10
C GLU A 123 2.11 6.32 18.75
N VAL A 124 2.01 5.84 17.51
CA VAL A 124 0.87 5.04 17.04
C VAL A 124 1.02 3.57 17.42
N GLU A 125 0.01 3.04 18.08
CA GLU A 125 -0.13 1.61 18.39
C GLU A 125 -0.92 0.89 17.31
N THR A 126 -2.09 1.42 16.98
CA THR A 126 -3.01 0.85 16.00
C THR A 126 -3.49 1.92 15.04
N LEU A 127 -3.26 1.74 13.75
CA LEU A 127 -3.85 2.57 12.70
C LEU A 127 -5.20 2.00 12.30
N LEU A 128 -6.24 2.84 12.30
CA LEU A 128 -7.53 2.54 11.68
C LEU A 128 -7.54 3.14 10.29
N LEU A 129 -7.69 2.30 9.27
CA LEU A 129 -7.66 2.73 7.88
C LEU A 129 -8.89 2.22 7.13
N ILE A 130 -9.59 3.13 6.46
CA ILE A 130 -10.54 2.78 5.41
C ILE A 130 -9.74 2.61 4.13
N ASP A 131 -9.78 1.42 3.54
CA ASP A 131 -9.15 1.18 2.24
C ASP A 131 -9.98 1.85 1.15
N ASP A 132 -9.56 3.06 0.74
CA ASP A 132 -10.06 3.73 -0.44
C ASP A 132 -8.97 3.72 -1.54
N PRO A 133 -9.02 2.77 -2.48
CA PRO A 133 -8.06 2.69 -3.58
C PRO A 133 -8.14 3.90 -4.53
N SER A 134 -9.21 4.69 -4.48
CA SER A 134 -9.37 5.92 -5.28
C SER A 134 -8.70 7.14 -4.66
N SER A 135 -8.27 7.05 -3.40
CA SER A 135 -7.59 8.15 -2.72
C SER A 135 -6.33 8.58 -3.47
N THR A 136 -6.15 9.89 -3.61
CA THR A 136 -5.01 10.51 -4.29
C THR A 136 -4.10 11.27 -3.32
N GLU A 137 -4.35 11.14 -2.01
CA GLU A 137 -3.58 11.78 -0.96
C GLU A 137 -2.10 11.39 -1.01
N ARG A 138 -1.23 12.37 -0.74
CA ARG A 138 0.22 12.19 -0.81
C ARG A 138 0.93 12.80 0.38
N LEU A 139 2.04 12.19 0.75
CA LEU A 139 2.90 12.62 1.85
C LEU A 139 4.36 12.69 1.39
N TRP A 140 5.10 13.64 1.93
CA TRP A 140 6.54 13.71 1.77
C TRP A 140 7.21 12.75 2.75
N ILE A 141 8.26 12.08 2.31
CA ILE A 141 9.02 11.13 3.13
C ILE A 141 10.52 11.47 3.18
N GLY A 142 11.16 11.06 4.26
CA GLY A 142 12.60 11.09 4.45
C GLY A 142 13.26 9.71 4.31
N PRO A 143 14.60 9.65 4.45
CA PRO A 143 15.34 8.39 4.50
C PRO A 143 14.98 7.53 5.72
N ASP A 144 14.65 8.13 6.86
CA ASP A 144 14.12 7.42 8.02
C ASP A 144 12.62 7.12 7.83
N PRO A 145 12.13 5.90 8.12
CA PRO A 145 10.71 5.57 8.07
C PRO A 145 9.77 6.51 8.85
N LEU A 146 10.22 7.08 9.98
CA LEU A 146 9.41 7.99 10.80
C LEU A 146 9.48 9.45 10.30
N GLN A 147 10.29 9.73 9.28
CA GLN A 147 10.29 11.03 8.63
C GLN A 147 9.21 11.05 7.55
N LEU A 148 8.03 11.51 7.94
CA LEU A 148 6.90 11.76 7.04
C LEU A 148 6.18 13.04 7.43
N SER A 149 5.65 13.76 6.44
CA SER A 149 4.88 14.99 6.66
C SER A 149 3.97 15.30 5.47
N ASP A 150 2.89 16.04 5.73
CA ASP A 150 2.04 16.72 4.75
C ASP A 150 2.55 18.13 4.40
N ASP A 151 3.70 18.56 4.95
CA ASP A 151 4.38 19.81 4.61
C ASP A 151 5.87 19.53 4.31
N PRO A 152 6.35 19.76 3.07
CA PRO A 152 7.76 19.54 2.73
C PRO A 152 8.71 20.42 3.54
N GLU A 153 8.26 21.59 4.03
CA GLU A 153 9.11 22.49 4.81
C GLU A 153 9.47 21.93 6.20
N VAL A 154 8.67 21.00 6.73
CA VAL A 154 9.03 20.25 7.94
C VAL A 154 10.27 19.41 7.69
N LEU A 155 10.31 18.67 6.58
CA LEU A 155 11.44 17.80 6.23
C LEU A 155 12.66 18.60 5.75
N ASN A 156 12.45 19.71 5.03
CA ASN A 156 13.53 20.62 4.63
C ASN A 156 14.27 21.17 5.84
N ARG A 157 13.54 21.59 6.89
CA ARG A 157 14.13 22.08 8.16
C ARG A 157 14.90 21.00 8.91
N ALA A 158 14.49 19.74 8.77
CA ALA A 158 15.24 18.58 9.27
C ALA A 158 16.48 18.21 8.42
N GLY A 159 16.77 18.97 7.36
CA GLY A 159 17.94 18.78 6.50
C GLY A 159 17.71 17.86 5.29
N ILE A 160 16.48 17.38 5.09
CA ILE A 160 16.13 16.51 3.96
C ILE A 160 15.83 17.39 2.75
N ARG A 161 16.77 17.41 1.81
CA ARG A 161 16.66 18.21 0.59
C ARG A 161 15.94 17.40 -0.47
N HIS A 162 14.92 17.99 -1.10
CA HIS A 162 14.08 17.34 -2.13
C HIS A 162 13.43 16.04 -1.63
N PRO A 163 12.62 16.09 -0.55
CA PRO A 163 11.94 14.90 -0.04
C PRO A 163 11.02 14.31 -1.13
N PRO A 164 11.08 12.99 -1.39
CA PRO A 164 10.15 12.34 -2.32
C PRO A 164 8.70 12.49 -1.86
N LEU A 165 7.80 12.71 -2.82
CA LEU A 165 6.35 12.73 -2.60
C LEU A 165 5.78 11.38 -3.04
N VAL A 166 5.16 10.66 -2.10
CA VAL A 166 4.59 9.32 -2.31
C VAL A 166 3.12 9.31 -1.92
N ARG A 167 2.39 8.24 -2.24
CA ARG A 167 1.02 8.08 -1.71
C ARG A 167 1.01 8.03 -0.19
N ALA A 168 -0.03 8.61 0.40
CA ALA A 168 -0.18 8.68 1.85
C ALA A 168 -0.22 7.29 2.50
N ASP A 169 -0.96 6.35 1.93
CA ASP A 169 -1.07 4.96 2.44
C ASP A 169 0.30 4.26 2.53
N ALA A 170 1.13 4.39 1.51
CA ALA A 170 2.46 3.79 1.45
C ALA A 170 3.43 4.43 2.48
N ALA A 171 3.38 5.76 2.63
CA ALA A 171 4.16 6.46 3.65
C ALA A 171 3.73 6.06 5.07
N ILE A 172 2.41 6.01 5.32
CA ILE A 172 1.84 5.61 6.60
C ILE A 172 2.23 4.17 6.95
N LEU A 173 2.10 3.22 6.03
CA LEU A 173 2.49 1.82 6.26
C LEU A 173 3.98 1.67 6.58
N ARG A 174 4.84 2.43 5.88
CA ARG A 174 6.27 2.45 6.13
C ARG A 174 6.58 2.95 7.54
N ALA A 175 5.97 4.05 7.96
CA ALA A 175 6.15 4.61 9.30
C ALA A 175 5.57 3.71 10.39
N LEU A 176 4.36 3.18 10.18
CA LEU A 176 3.68 2.28 11.11
C LEU A 176 4.49 1.01 11.37
N THR A 177 5.09 0.43 10.32
CA THR A 177 5.96 -0.75 10.44
C THR A 177 7.18 -0.44 11.30
N ALA A 178 7.82 0.72 11.11
CA ALA A 178 8.98 1.14 11.90
C ALA A 178 8.62 1.50 13.34
N ALA A 179 7.40 1.98 13.57
CA ALA A 179 6.86 2.16 14.91
C ALA A 179 6.53 0.83 15.59
N GLU A 180 6.56 -0.31 14.89
CA GLU A 180 6.02 -1.60 15.36
C GLU A 180 4.53 -1.51 15.70
N GLY A 181 3.77 -0.74 14.92
CA GLY A 181 2.33 -0.59 15.07
C GLY A 181 1.56 -1.65 14.30
N SER A 182 0.29 -1.80 14.64
CA SER A 182 -0.66 -2.67 13.94
C SER A 182 -1.60 -1.85 13.06
N ILE A 183 -2.13 -2.48 12.01
CA ILE A 183 -3.16 -1.88 11.16
C ILE A 183 -4.46 -2.66 11.32
N ARG A 184 -5.57 -1.93 11.43
CA ARG A 184 -6.92 -2.46 11.38
C ARG A 184 -7.67 -1.81 10.23
N LEU A 185 -8.20 -2.64 9.34
CA LEU A 185 -9.06 -2.19 8.26
C LEU A 185 -10.47 -1.97 8.81
N VAL A 186 -11.07 -0.85 8.47
CA VAL A 186 -12.43 -0.51 8.89
C VAL A 186 -13.35 -0.54 7.67
N ASP A 187 -14.50 -1.19 7.80
CA ASP A 187 -15.52 -1.18 6.75
C ASP A 187 -16.06 0.25 6.54
N PRO A 188 -15.98 0.82 5.32
CA PRO A 188 -16.57 2.12 5.00
C PRO A 188 -18.09 2.19 5.24
N ALA A 189 -18.81 1.06 5.32
CA ALA A 189 -20.24 1.02 5.63
C ALA A 189 -20.56 1.19 7.14
N GLY A 190 -19.57 0.99 8.02
CA GLY A 190 -19.69 1.24 9.45
C GLY A 190 -19.83 2.74 9.73
N HIS A 191 -20.60 3.13 10.76
CA HIS A 191 -20.95 4.52 11.08
C HIS A 191 -19.77 5.41 11.59
N HIS A 192 -18.52 5.12 11.20
CA HIS A 192 -17.33 5.89 11.55
C HIS A 192 -16.97 6.83 10.40
N HIS A 193 -17.36 8.10 10.51
CA HIS A 193 -16.92 9.13 9.57
C HIS A 193 -15.46 9.51 9.88
N LEU A 194 -14.49 8.67 9.47
CA LEU A 194 -13.07 9.01 9.60
C LEU A 194 -12.73 10.14 8.61
N ARG A 195 -12.26 11.28 9.13
CA ARG A 195 -11.82 12.38 8.28
C ARG A 195 -10.64 11.94 7.42
N GLY A 196 -10.79 12.03 6.10
CA GLY A 196 -9.77 11.58 5.15
C GLY A 196 -9.54 10.06 5.14
N GLY A 197 -10.43 9.26 5.74
CA GLY A 197 -10.35 7.79 5.74
C GLY A 197 -9.31 7.19 6.69
N VAL A 198 -8.67 7.99 7.55
CA VAL A 198 -7.60 7.54 8.46
C VAL A 198 -7.85 8.01 9.89
N ALA A 199 -7.60 7.13 10.86
CA ALA A 199 -7.51 7.45 12.27
C ALA A 199 -6.43 6.61 12.96
N ALA A 200 -6.02 7.00 14.16
CA ALA A 200 -5.01 6.29 14.94
C ALA A 200 -5.38 6.15 16.42
N LEU A 201 -4.96 5.03 16.98
CA LEU A 201 -4.81 4.80 18.42
C LEU A 201 -3.36 5.01 18.82
N LEU A 202 -3.18 5.70 19.93
CA LEU A 202 -1.87 6.02 20.46
C LEU A 202 -1.47 5.02 21.55
N ARG A 203 -0.19 4.61 21.56
CA ARG A 203 0.42 3.74 22.60
C ARG A 203 0.32 4.35 23.98
N TYR A 204 0.33 5.68 24.02
CA TYR A 204 0.15 6.48 25.21
C TYR A 204 -1.00 7.42 24.93
N ALA A 205 -2.17 7.16 25.52
CA ALA A 205 -3.09 8.25 25.77
C ALA A 205 -2.32 9.23 26.65
N ASP A 206 -1.92 10.38 26.10
CA ASP A 206 -1.26 11.42 26.88
C ASP A 206 -2.26 11.78 28.00
N VAL A 207 -1.99 11.32 29.21
CA VAL A 207 -2.76 11.66 30.41
C VAL A 207 -2.40 13.11 30.74
N ARG A 208 -2.86 14.05 29.92
CA ARG A 208 -2.81 15.47 30.27
C ARG A 208 -4.04 15.81 31.10
N ARG A 209 -3.74 15.76 32.40
CA ARG A 209 -4.50 16.25 33.53
C ARG A 209 -4.74 17.76 33.48
#